data_AF-A0A3D3ML95-F1
#
_entry.id   AF-A0A3D3ML95-F1
#
_cell.length_a   1.000
_cell.length_b   1.000
_cell.length_c   1.000
_cell.angle_alpha   90.00
_cell.angle_beta   90.00
_cell.angle_gamma   90.00
#
_symmetry.space_group_name_H-M   'P 1'
#
loop_
_entity.id
_entity.type
_entity.pdbx_description
1 polymer ?
#
loop_
_entity_poly.entity_id
_entity_poly.type
_entity_poly.pdbx_seq_one_letter_code
_entity_poly.pdbx_strand_id
1 'polypeptide(L)'
;MIKPILLGAFCLAQFSFAYAKETSTNPAIGSFMNMSAFQQVPKTVIIKTKKFKIRIDKQPNGKYLYQSWNANASLTTKPSMIISDGELVPDGTGGNYYIVFNNEGHSYQVWRNYLTDSAKKAPYTLTVNDANDREIVRQDGYVVKK
;
A
#
# COMPACT_ATOMS: atom_id res chain seq x y z
N MET A 1 -35.82 69.52 -24.88
CA MET A 1 -35.19 68.33 -25.51
C MET A 1 -34.92 67.31 -24.41
N ILE A 2 -35.70 66.23 -24.38
CA ILE A 2 -35.71 65.21 -23.31
C ILE A 2 -34.61 64.17 -23.62
N LYS A 3 -33.86 63.72 -22.62
CA LYS A 3 -33.05 62.49 -22.70
C LYS A 3 -33.22 61.63 -21.42
N PRO A 4 -33.36 60.29 -21.56
CA PRO A 4 -33.72 59.40 -20.46
C PRO A 4 -32.53 58.74 -19.75
N ILE A 5 -32.75 58.52 -18.44
CA ILE A 5 -32.43 57.37 -17.56
C ILE A 5 -31.33 56.39 -17.98
N LEU A 6 -30.39 56.12 -17.07
CA LEU A 6 -30.03 54.74 -16.72
C LEU A 6 -29.46 54.66 -15.29
N LEU A 7 -30.26 54.08 -14.38
CA LEU A 7 -29.89 53.70 -13.03
C LEU A 7 -29.05 52.41 -13.11
N GLY A 8 -27.77 52.48 -12.77
CA GLY A 8 -26.92 51.29 -12.62
C GLY A 8 -27.06 50.71 -11.22
N ALA A 9 -27.76 49.58 -11.09
CA ALA A 9 -27.77 48.81 -9.85
C ALA A 9 -26.47 47.99 -9.76
N PHE A 10 -25.63 48.30 -8.77
CA PHE A 10 -24.40 47.59 -8.48
C PHE A 10 -24.72 46.39 -7.56
N CYS A 11 -24.88 45.19 -8.12
CA CYS A 11 -25.02 43.96 -7.34
C CYS A 11 -23.65 43.49 -6.86
N LEU A 12 -23.32 43.77 -5.59
CA LEU A 12 -22.24 43.08 -4.88
C LEU A 12 -22.78 41.76 -4.33
N ALA A 13 -22.50 40.65 -5.00
CA ALA A 13 -22.69 39.33 -4.42
C ALA A 13 -21.61 39.11 -3.35
N GLN A 14 -22.00 39.09 -2.08
CA GLN A 14 -21.14 38.68 -0.98
C GLN A 14 -20.98 37.16 -1.01
N PHE A 15 -19.85 36.66 -1.49
CA PHE A 15 -19.47 35.26 -1.27
C PHE A 15 -19.04 35.09 0.18
N SER A 16 -19.89 34.45 0.99
CA SER A 16 -19.51 33.98 2.32
C SER A 16 -18.85 32.62 2.18
N PHE A 17 -17.55 32.52 2.44
CA PHE A 17 -16.89 31.24 2.67
C PHE A 17 -17.28 30.73 4.06
N ALA A 18 -18.17 29.76 4.13
CA ALA A 18 -18.41 29.01 5.36
C ALA A 18 -17.21 28.07 5.60
N TYR A 19 -16.36 28.41 6.56
CA TYR A 19 -15.32 27.51 7.06
C TYR A 19 -15.98 26.44 7.92
N ALA A 20 -16.07 25.21 7.43
CA ALA A 20 -16.53 24.07 8.21
C ALA A 20 -15.42 23.66 9.19
N LYS A 21 -15.63 23.93 10.48
CA LYS A 21 -14.79 23.43 11.57
C LYS A 21 -15.18 21.98 11.84
N GLU A 22 -14.34 21.02 11.45
CA GLU A 22 -14.51 19.63 11.89
C GLU A 22 -14.28 19.55 13.40
N THR A 23 -15.37 19.40 14.16
CA THR A 23 -15.30 18.98 15.56
C THR A 23 -15.00 17.50 15.62
N SER A 24 -13.87 17.16 16.25
CA SER A 24 -13.53 15.80 16.65
C SER A 24 -14.61 15.26 17.60
N THR A 25 -15.53 14.46 17.08
CA THR A 25 -16.38 13.59 17.89
C THR A 25 -15.73 12.23 17.93
N ASN A 26 -15.22 11.87 19.12
CA ASN A 26 -14.81 10.53 19.46
C ASN A 26 -16.08 9.69 19.72
N PRO A 27 -16.41 8.64 18.94
CA PRO A 27 -17.38 7.64 19.36
C PRO A 27 -16.59 6.43 19.83
N ALA A 28 -16.51 6.28 21.15
CA ALA A 28 -16.22 4.97 21.72
C ALA A 28 -17.31 3.99 21.25
N ILE A 29 -16.86 2.84 20.72
CA ILE A 29 -17.60 1.60 20.53
C ILE A 29 -18.61 1.62 19.37
N GLY A 30 -18.28 0.86 18.31
CA GLY A 30 -19.26 0.39 17.34
C GLY A 30 -18.94 0.65 15.87
N SER A 31 -17.80 0.15 15.37
CA SER A 31 -17.70 -0.14 13.94
C SER A 31 -16.71 -1.28 13.72
N PHE A 32 -17.19 -2.51 13.94
CA PHE A 32 -16.70 -3.63 13.14
C PHE A 32 -17.20 -3.37 11.72
N MET A 33 -16.50 -2.51 10.99
CA MET A 33 -16.66 -2.39 9.55
C MET A 33 -16.46 -3.80 9.00
N ASN A 34 -17.54 -4.38 8.50
CA ASN A 34 -17.45 -5.57 7.65
C ASN A 34 -16.55 -5.20 6.45
N MET A 35 -15.25 -5.51 6.56
CA MET A 35 -14.27 -5.45 5.47
C MET A 35 -14.56 -6.56 4.45
N SER A 36 -15.78 -6.63 3.93
CA SER A 36 -16.19 -7.59 2.93
C SER A 36 -15.84 -7.06 1.54
N ALA A 37 -14.54 -7.01 1.22
CA ALA A 37 -13.99 -7.06 -0.14
C ALA A 37 -12.45 -7.01 -0.19
N PHE A 38 -11.73 -6.85 0.93
CA PHE A 38 -10.28 -7.04 0.87
C PHE A 38 -9.99 -8.52 0.66
N GLN A 39 -9.41 -8.84 -0.48
CA GLN A 39 -8.95 -10.20 -0.72
C GLN A 39 -8.00 -10.60 0.41
N GLN A 40 -8.26 -11.75 1.04
CA GLN A 40 -7.61 -12.13 2.29
C GLN A 40 -6.08 -12.14 2.12
N VAL A 41 -5.40 -11.28 2.88
CA VAL A 41 -3.94 -11.30 2.96
C VAL A 41 -3.52 -12.62 3.59
N PRO A 42 -2.72 -13.45 2.90
CA PRO A 42 -2.35 -14.76 3.41
C PRO A 42 -1.52 -14.61 4.69
N LYS A 43 -1.74 -15.52 5.66
CA LYS A 43 -0.92 -15.58 6.87
C LYS A 43 0.54 -15.89 6.57
N THR A 44 0.79 -16.71 5.55
CA THR A 44 2.12 -17.00 5.04
C THR A 44 2.08 -17.01 3.52
N VAL A 45 3.05 -16.38 2.87
CA VAL A 45 3.29 -16.52 1.44
C VAL A 45 4.77 -16.76 1.19
N ILE A 46 5.07 -17.63 0.22
CA ILE A 46 6.42 -17.84 -0.29
C ILE A 46 6.42 -17.45 -1.76
N ILE A 47 7.30 -16.53 -2.11
CA ILE A 47 7.42 -15.92 -3.43
C ILE A 47 8.81 -16.22 -3.96
N LYS A 48 8.90 -16.67 -5.20
CA LYS A 48 10.17 -16.81 -5.92
C LYS A 48 10.26 -15.75 -7.00
N THR A 49 11.34 -14.98 -6.96
CA THR A 49 11.76 -14.08 -8.03
C THR A 49 12.94 -14.69 -8.79
N LYS A 50 13.45 -14.00 -9.81
CA LYS A 50 14.67 -14.44 -10.53
C LYS A 50 15.88 -14.55 -9.59
N LYS A 51 15.99 -13.67 -8.59
CA LYS A 51 17.16 -13.60 -7.69
C LYS A 51 16.90 -14.16 -6.29
N PHE A 52 15.66 -14.12 -5.82
CA PHE A 52 15.34 -14.37 -4.42
C PHE A 52 14.24 -15.41 -4.25
N LYS A 53 14.34 -16.17 -3.16
CA LYS A 53 13.20 -16.86 -2.56
C LYS A 53 12.85 -16.07 -1.31
N ILE A 54 11.60 -15.67 -1.16
CA ILE A 54 11.14 -14.76 -0.11
C ILE A 54 9.99 -15.45 0.62
N ARG A 55 10.04 -15.48 1.95
CA ARG A 55 8.95 -15.93 2.80
C ARG A 55 8.47 -14.75 3.63
N ILE A 56 7.17 -14.52 3.63
CA ILE A 56 6.53 -13.52 4.47
C ILE A 56 5.54 -14.24 5.39
N ASP A 57 5.66 -14.01 6.69
CA ASP A 57 4.78 -14.58 7.71
C ASP A 57 4.16 -13.48 8.57
N LYS A 58 2.83 -13.47 8.67
CA LYS A 58 2.10 -12.67 9.65
C LYS A 58 2.37 -13.22 11.06
N GLN A 59 2.87 -12.36 11.93
CA GLN A 59 3.22 -12.67 13.30
C GLN A 59 2.00 -12.50 14.24
N PRO A 60 2.03 -13.07 15.47
CA PRO A 60 0.94 -12.92 16.43
C PRO A 60 0.62 -11.46 16.81
N ASN A 61 1.61 -10.57 16.74
CA ASN A 61 1.44 -9.13 16.98
C ASN A 61 0.78 -8.38 15.81
N GLY A 62 0.38 -9.07 14.73
CA GLY A 62 -0.26 -8.50 13.55
C GLY A 62 0.70 -7.93 12.51
N LYS A 63 1.99 -7.77 12.82
CA LYS A 63 3.04 -7.36 11.88
C LYS A 63 3.52 -8.54 11.03
N TYR A 64 4.40 -8.28 10.08
CA TYR A 64 4.93 -9.28 9.16
C TYR A 64 6.44 -9.47 9.35
N LEU A 65 6.90 -10.70 9.13
CA LEU A 65 8.32 -11.07 9.10
C LEU A 65 8.73 -11.37 7.67
N TYR A 66 9.74 -10.68 7.18
CA TYR A 66 10.39 -10.95 5.89
C TYR A 66 11.61 -11.83 6.09
N GLN A 67 11.73 -12.88 5.29
CA GLN A 67 12.93 -13.71 5.20
C GLN A 67 13.27 -13.94 3.74
N SER A 68 14.53 -13.80 3.35
CA SER A 68 14.96 -14.09 1.99
C SER A 68 16.21 -14.94 1.90
N TRP A 69 16.29 -15.66 0.78
CA TRP A 69 17.42 -16.47 0.37
C TRP A 69 17.69 -16.22 -1.12
N ASN A 70 18.81 -16.74 -1.61
CA ASN A 70 19.01 -16.92 -3.06
C ASN A 70 17.85 -17.75 -3.68
N ALA A 71 17.46 -17.45 -4.91
CA ALA A 71 16.27 -18.02 -5.58
C ALA A 71 16.12 -19.55 -5.49
N ASN A 72 17.24 -20.27 -5.51
CA ASN A 72 17.25 -21.74 -5.53
C ASN A 72 17.59 -22.37 -4.17
N ALA A 73 17.86 -21.59 -3.13
CA ALA A 73 18.19 -22.11 -1.80
C ALA A 73 16.97 -22.75 -1.11
N SER A 74 17.21 -23.69 -0.19
CA SER A 74 16.16 -24.34 0.61
C SER A 74 15.68 -23.43 1.73
N LEU A 75 14.38 -23.45 2.04
CA LEU A 75 13.79 -22.75 3.19
C LEU A 75 14.26 -23.28 4.55
N THR A 76 14.86 -24.48 4.57
CA THR A 76 15.47 -25.07 5.77
C THR A 76 16.87 -24.52 6.05
N THR A 77 17.49 -23.83 5.08
CA THR A 77 18.79 -23.18 5.30
C THR A 77 18.61 -21.83 5.99
N LYS A 78 19.69 -21.31 6.59
CA LYS A 78 19.68 -19.98 7.20
C LYS A 78 19.31 -18.92 6.14
N PRO A 79 18.33 -18.03 6.41
CA PRO A 79 18.04 -16.90 5.52
C PRO A 79 19.26 -15.99 5.35
N SER A 80 19.42 -15.42 4.17
CA SER A 80 20.41 -14.38 3.87
C SER A 80 20.04 -13.04 4.48
N MET A 81 18.74 -12.79 4.67
CA MET A 81 18.21 -11.56 5.26
C MET A 81 16.93 -11.86 6.02
N ILE A 82 16.76 -11.20 7.17
CA ILE A 82 15.55 -11.25 8.01
C ILE A 82 15.21 -9.82 8.39
N ILE A 83 13.99 -9.38 8.15
CA ILE A 83 13.50 -8.04 8.52
C ILE A 83 12.16 -8.20 9.23
N SER A 84 12.09 -7.70 10.45
CA SER A 84 10.90 -7.75 11.30
C SER A 84 10.00 -6.53 11.10
N ASP A 85 8.86 -6.52 11.80
CA ASP A 85 7.98 -5.35 11.93
C ASP A 85 7.45 -4.77 10.61
N GLY A 86 7.28 -5.64 9.61
CA GLY A 86 6.67 -5.24 8.35
C GLY A 86 5.20 -4.86 8.51
N GLU A 87 4.77 -3.86 7.74
CA GLU A 87 3.42 -3.29 7.80
C GLU A 87 2.68 -3.50 6.49
N LEU A 88 1.40 -3.88 6.59
CA LEU A 88 0.52 -3.99 5.44
C LEU A 88 -0.01 -2.60 5.07
N VAL A 89 0.19 -2.20 3.82
CA VAL A 89 -0.36 -0.96 3.27
C VAL A 89 -1.35 -1.32 2.16
N PRO A 90 -2.66 -1.07 2.36
CA PRO A 90 -3.65 -1.18 1.30
C PRO A 90 -3.37 -0.19 0.16
N ASP A 91 -3.55 -0.64 -1.07
CA ASP A 91 -3.39 0.19 -2.27
C ASP A 91 -4.69 0.22 -3.07
N GLY A 92 -5.42 1.33 -2.95
CA GLY A 92 -6.72 1.53 -3.56
C GLY A 92 -7.83 0.60 -3.03
N THR A 93 -8.95 0.57 -3.74
CA THR A 93 -10.14 -0.21 -3.37
C THR A 93 -10.20 -1.59 -4.05
N GLY A 94 -9.31 -1.84 -5.01
CA GLY A 94 -9.25 -3.07 -5.82
C GLY A 94 -8.62 -4.27 -5.12
N GLY A 95 -8.30 -4.16 -3.83
CA GLY A 95 -7.66 -5.24 -3.06
C GLY A 95 -6.16 -5.41 -3.32
N ASN A 96 -5.53 -4.50 -4.06
CA ASN A 96 -4.07 -4.43 -4.10
C ASN A 96 -3.55 -3.99 -2.73
N TYR A 97 -2.37 -4.47 -2.38
CA TYR A 97 -1.66 -4.08 -1.18
C TYR A 97 -0.18 -4.34 -1.38
N TYR A 98 0.63 -3.75 -0.53
CA TYR A 98 2.01 -4.16 -0.35
C TYR A 98 2.31 -4.31 1.12
N ILE A 99 3.35 -5.08 1.42
CA ILE A 99 3.91 -5.15 2.76
C ILE A 99 5.27 -4.45 2.71
N VAL A 100 5.45 -3.44 3.55
CA VAL A 100 6.67 -2.65 3.62
C VAL A 100 7.52 -3.09 4.81
N PHE A 101 8.83 -3.24 4.57
CA PHE A 101 9.83 -3.54 5.59
C PHE A 101 10.97 -2.54 5.44
N ASN A 102 11.49 -2.02 6.56
CA ASN A 102 12.61 -1.07 6.53
C ASN A 102 13.85 -1.74 7.15
N ASN A 103 14.99 -1.63 6.46
CA ASN A 103 16.26 -2.15 6.96
C ASN A 103 17.41 -1.28 6.45
N GLU A 104 18.27 -0.80 7.35
CA GLU A 104 19.50 -0.07 7.01
C GLU A 104 19.31 1.05 5.97
N GLY A 105 18.28 1.89 6.15
CA GLY A 105 17.98 3.00 5.24
C GLY A 105 17.34 2.62 3.91
N HIS A 106 16.95 1.35 3.72
CA HIS A 106 16.25 0.87 2.54
C HIS A 106 14.82 0.45 2.88
N SER A 107 13.90 0.68 1.94
CA SER A 107 12.52 0.22 2.03
C SER A 107 12.27 -0.93 1.07
N TYR A 108 11.85 -2.07 1.59
CA TYR A 108 11.52 -3.28 0.84
C TYR A 108 10.00 -3.40 0.78
N GLN A 109 9.43 -3.31 -0.42
CA GLN A 109 8.00 -3.44 -0.61
C GLN A 109 7.70 -4.70 -1.41
N VAL A 110 6.86 -5.56 -0.85
CA VAL A 110 6.36 -6.75 -1.54
C VAL A 110 4.91 -6.52 -1.94
N TRP A 111 4.74 -6.16 -3.20
CA TRP A 111 3.47 -5.83 -3.82
C TRP A 111 2.70 -7.09 -4.20
N ARG A 112 1.40 -7.09 -3.91
CA ARG A 112 0.43 -8.05 -4.43
C ARG A 112 -0.35 -7.42 -5.59
N ASN A 113 -0.25 -8.04 -6.76
CA ASN A 113 -0.86 -7.54 -8.00
C ASN A 113 -2.13 -8.37 -8.32
N TYR A 114 -3.33 -7.93 -7.89
CA TYR A 114 -4.60 -8.64 -8.17
C TYR A 114 -5.31 -8.12 -9.42
N LEU A 115 -5.42 -6.79 -9.55
CA LEU A 115 -6.14 -6.14 -10.64
C LEU A 115 -5.15 -5.35 -11.49
N THR A 116 -4.65 -6.02 -12.51
CA THR A 116 -3.63 -5.49 -13.41
C THR A 116 -4.22 -5.36 -14.81
N ASP A 117 -3.75 -4.37 -15.56
CA ASP A 117 -4.07 -4.13 -16.97
C ASP A 117 -3.66 -5.29 -17.91
N SER A 118 -2.91 -6.28 -17.42
CA SER A 118 -2.45 -7.43 -18.20
C SER A 118 -2.43 -8.73 -17.40
N ALA A 119 -3.03 -9.79 -17.94
CA ALA A 119 -2.94 -11.15 -17.38
C ALA A 119 -1.51 -11.72 -17.35
N LYS A 120 -0.54 -11.06 -18.02
CA LYS A 120 0.87 -11.48 -18.02
C LYS A 120 1.65 -10.93 -16.82
N LYS A 121 1.09 -9.98 -16.07
CA LYS A 121 1.78 -9.38 -14.93
C LYS A 121 1.96 -10.41 -13.82
N ALA A 122 3.16 -10.43 -13.24
CA ALA A 122 3.44 -11.35 -12.15
C ALA A 122 2.54 -11.03 -10.94
N PRO A 123 2.08 -12.06 -10.22
CA PRO A 123 1.16 -11.89 -9.09
C PRO A 123 1.78 -11.14 -7.91
N TYR A 124 3.12 -11.06 -7.86
CA TYR A 124 3.86 -10.26 -6.88
C TYR A 124 5.00 -9.49 -7.54
N THR A 125 5.42 -8.41 -6.91
CA THR A 125 6.64 -7.67 -7.26
C THR A 125 7.38 -7.29 -5.98
N LEU A 126 8.67 -7.59 -5.90
CA LEU A 126 9.57 -6.99 -4.92
C LEU A 126 10.11 -5.68 -5.51
N THR A 127 9.94 -4.58 -4.80
CA THR A 127 10.70 -3.35 -5.03
C THR A 127 11.57 -3.05 -3.82
N VAL A 128 12.75 -2.48 -4.05
CA VAL A 128 13.61 -1.94 -2.98
C VAL A 128 13.96 -0.52 -3.35
N ASN A 129 13.71 0.40 -2.42
CA ASN A 129 14.04 1.80 -2.55
C ASN A 129 15.19 2.16 -1.60
N ASP A 130 16.06 3.07 -2.03
CA ASP A 130 17.08 3.67 -1.17
C ASP A 130 16.48 4.74 -0.23
N ALA A 131 17.33 5.37 0.59
CA ALA A 131 16.92 6.39 1.56
C ALA A 131 16.34 7.68 0.93
N ASN A 132 16.48 7.86 -0.39
CA ASN A 132 15.92 8.99 -1.15
C ASN A 132 14.70 8.54 -1.98
N ASP A 133 14.07 7.42 -1.62
CA ASP A 133 12.92 6.83 -2.30
C ASP A 133 13.17 6.44 -3.77
N ARG A 134 14.43 6.22 -4.16
CA ARG A 134 14.76 5.77 -5.52
C ARG A 134 14.70 4.25 -5.61
N GLU A 135 13.92 3.72 -6.56
CA GLU A 135 13.88 2.29 -6.85
C GLU A 135 15.25 1.80 -7.34
N ILE A 136 15.88 0.89 -6.59
CA ILE A 136 17.17 0.27 -6.91
C ILE A 136 17.04 -1.22 -7.26
N VAL A 137 15.91 -1.84 -6.90
CA VAL A 137 15.58 -3.22 -7.26
C VAL A 137 14.12 -3.31 -7.64
N ARG A 138 13.84 -4.01 -8.73
CA ARG A 138 12.50 -4.45 -9.12
C ARG A 138 12.55 -5.89 -9.60
N GLN A 139 11.77 -6.78 -9.00
CA GLN A 139 11.76 -8.19 -9.35
C GLN A 139 10.34 -8.77 -9.30
N ASP A 140 9.89 -9.28 -10.44
CA ASP A 140 8.65 -10.05 -10.51
C ASP A 140 8.75 -11.36 -9.74
N GLY A 141 7.64 -11.73 -9.10
CA GLY A 141 7.56 -12.85 -8.16
C GLY A 141 6.33 -13.70 -8.35
N TYR A 142 6.52 -15.02 -8.20
CA TYR A 142 5.47 -16.03 -8.29
C TYR A 142 5.36 -16.82 -7.00
N VAL A 143 4.14 -17.15 -6.60
CA VAL A 143 3.92 -18.01 -5.42
C VAL A 143 4.49 -19.39 -5.70
N VAL A 144 5.25 -19.92 -4.75
CA VAL A 144 5.70 -21.31 -4.78
C VAL A 144 4.99 -22.08 -3.66
N LYS A 145 4.65 -23.34 -3.94
CA LYS A 145 4.11 -24.23 -2.92
C LYS A 145 5.21 -24.54 -1.90
N LYS A 146 4.79 -24.74 -0.65
CA LYS A 146 5.65 -25.24 0.43
C LYS A 146 6.20 -26.61 0.08
#